data_AF-A0A949AJ85-F1
#
_entry.id   AF-A0A949AJ85-F1
#
_cell.length_a   1.000
_cell.length_b   1.000
_cell.length_c   1.000
_cell.angle_alpha   90.00
_cell.angle_beta   90.00
_cell.angle_gamma   90.00
#
_symmetry.space_group_name_H-M   'P 1'
#
loop_
_entity.id
_entity.type
_entity.pdbx_description
1 polymer ?
#
loop_
_entity_poly.entity_id
_entity_poly.type
_entity_poly.pdbx_seq_one_letter_code
_entity_poly.pdbx_strand_id
1 'polypeptide(L)' 'MINALPPIFIERLKKLIPKKDLGSCLDSFSFEKIISIRANTLRNSVQDVCSCLDEKGIKYSKVEWFKDALILNNV' A
#
# COMPACT_ATOMS: atom_id res chain seq x y z
N MET A 1 6.29 17.77 -8.08
CA MET A 1 7.74 18.01 -7.91
C MET A 1 8.44 16.68 -8.00
N ILE A 2 9.32 16.50 -8.99
CA ILE A 2 10.08 15.26 -9.21
C ILE A 2 11.19 15.25 -8.16
N ASN A 3 10.98 14.53 -7.06
CA ASN A 3 12.07 14.14 -6.18
C ASN A 3 12.93 13.16 -6.98
N ALA A 4 14.01 13.67 -7.57
CA ALA A 4 14.87 12.90 -8.46
C ALA A 4 15.44 11.69 -7.70
N LEU A 5 14.93 10.51 -8.04
CA LEU A 5 15.47 9.26 -7.53
C LEU A 5 16.99 9.23 -7.79
N PRO A 6 17.80 8.70 -6.87
CA PRO A 6 19.25 8.70 -7.03
C PRO A 6 19.68 8.08 -8.38
N PRO A 7 20.60 8.69 -9.14
CA PRO A 7 21.00 8.16 -10.45
C PRO A 7 21.47 6.70 -10.39
N ILE A 8 22.24 6.34 -9.35
CA ILE A 8 22.69 4.96 -9.13
C ILE A 8 21.54 3.97 -8.93
N PHE A 9 20.42 4.42 -8.34
CA PHE A 9 19.23 3.60 -8.14
C PHE A 9 18.51 3.37 -9.47
N ILE A 10 18.37 4.41 -10.30
CA ILE A 10 17.77 4.31 -11.64
C ILE A 10 18.59 3.37 -12.54
N GLU A 11 19.93 3.49 -12.51
CA GLU A 11 20.81 2.61 -13.30
C GLU A 11 20.72 1.14 -12.87
N ARG A 12 20.48 0.87 -11.59
CA ARG A 12 20.21 -0.50 -11.12
C ARG A 12 18.86 -1.00 -11.60
N LEU A 13 17.80 -0.20 -11.50
CA LEU A 13 16.47 -0.60 -11.96
C LEU A 13 16.42 -0.89 -13.46
N LYS A 14 17.13 -0.10 -14.29
CA LYS A 14 17.27 -0.34 -15.74
C LYS A 14 17.84 -1.73 -16.08
N LYS A 15 18.63 -2.34 -15.19
CA LYS A 15 19.22 -3.67 -15.37
C LYS A 15 18.29 -4.80 -14.93
N LEU A 16 17.31 -4.51 -14.06
CA LEU A 16 16.44 -5.51 -13.44
C LEU A 16 15.04 -5.56 -14.08
N ILE A 17 14.52 -4.41 -14.50
CA ILE A 17 13.16 -4.25 -15.00
C ILE A 17 13.19 -4.17 -16.53
N PRO A 18 12.28 -4.87 -17.25
CA PRO A 18 12.12 -4.68 -18.68
C PRO A 18 11.88 -3.23 -19.05
N LYS A 19 12.49 -2.73 -20.15
CA LYS A 19 12.37 -1.32 -20.57
C LYS A 19 10.92 -0.82 -20.67
N LYS A 20 10.00 -1.70 -21.10
CA LYS A 20 8.57 -1.38 -21.23
C LYS A 20 7.88 -1.05 -19.90
N ASP A 21 8.35 -1.63 -18.80
CA ASP A 21 7.73 -1.50 -17.47
C ASP A 21 8.48 -0.50 -16.58
N LEU A 22 9.68 -0.06 -17.01
CA LEU A 22 10.57 0.81 -16.24
C LEU A 22 9.92 2.15 -15.86
N GLY A 23 9.20 2.78 -16.80
CA GLY A 23 8.52 4.07 -16.54
C GLY A 23 7.51 3.95 -15.40
N SER A 24 6.56 3.01 -15.54
CA SER A 24 5.55 2.70 -14.51
C SER A 24 6.19 2.36 -13.15
N CYS A 25 7.29 1.61 -13.15
CA CYS A 25 8.02 1.30 -11.93
C CYS A 25 8.58 2.56 -11.26
N LEU A 26 9.25 3.45 -12.01
CA LEU A 26 9.80 4.70 -11.47
C LEU A 26 8.70 5.64 -10.96
N ASP A 27 7.60 5.75 -11.70
CA ASP A 27 6.45 6.58 -11.33
C ASP A 27 5.79 6.07 -10.03
N SER A 28 5.78 4.76 -9.81
CA SER A 28 5.22 4.15 -8.61
C SER A 28 5.84 4.62 -7.30
N PHE A 29 7.10 5.11 -7.32
CA PHE A 29 7.77 5.67 -6.15
C PHE A 29 7.29 7.08 -5.79
N SER A 30 6.58 7.75 -6.71
CA SER A 30 6.04 9.09 -6.51
C SER A 30 4.54 9.08 -6.18
N PHE A 31 3.87 7.94 -6.34
CA PHE A 31 2.45 7.81 -6.00
C PHE A 31 2.23 7.73 -4.50
N GLU A 32 1.14 8.33 -4.06
CA GLU A 32 0.59 8.14 -2.73
C GLU A 32 0.34 6.65 -2.49
N LYS A 33 0.81 6.15 -1.34
CA LYS A 33 0.74 4.72 -1.03
C LYS A 33 -0.60 4.41 -0.38
N ILE A 34 -1.21 3.32 -0.85
CA ILE A 34 -2.37 2.74 -0.19
C ILE A 34 -1.94 2.29 1.21
N ILE A 35 -2.63 2.80 2.22
CA ILE A 35 -2.43 2.36 3.60
C ILE A 35 -3.27 1.11 3.81
N SER A 36 -2.61 0.03 4.24
CA SER A 36 -3.28 -1.23 4.58
C SER A 36 -2.86 -1.69 5.98
N ILE A 37 -3.76 -2.38 6.65
CA ILE A 37 -3.53 -2.95 7.98
C ILE A 37 -3.92 -4.42 7.98
N ARG A 38 -3.28 -5.19 8.86
CA ARG A 38 -3.67 -6.57 9.16
C ARG A 38 -4.19 -6.63 10.59
N ALA A 39 -5.37 -7.19 10.78
CA ALA A 39 -5.88 -7.46 12.10
C ALA A 39 -4.92 -8.37 12.88
N ASN A 40 -4.57 -7.98 14.09
CA ASN A 40 -3.80 -8.84 14.98
C ASN A 40 -4.72 -9.87 15.63
N THR A 41 -4.93 -10.99 14.95
CA THR A 41 -5.81 -12.09 15.38
C THR A 41 -5.41 -12.78 16.68
N LEU A 42 -4.21 -12.51 17.21
CA LEU A 42 -3.82 -12.93 18.55
C LEU A 42 -4.48 -12.10 19.66
N ARG A 43 -4.96 -10.90 19.33
CA ARG A 43 -5.55 -9.94 20.28
C ARG A 43 -7.00 -9.58 19.95
N ASN A 44 -7.33 -9.46 18.66
CA ASN A 44 -8.62 -8.97 18.18
C ASN A 44 -9.01 -9.70 16.91
N SER A 45 -10.31 -9.99 16.72
CA SER A 45 -10.82 -10.44 15.43
C SER A 45 -10.81 -9.31 14.41
N VAL A 46 -10.90 -9.65 13.12
CA VAL A 46 -11.06 -8.66 12.04
C VAL A 46 -12.33 -7.84 12.26
N GLN A 47 -13.39 -8.45 12.79
CA GLN A 47 -14.64 -7.76 13.05
C GLN A 47 -14.50 -6.72 14.16
N ASP A 48 -13.72 -7.00 15.20
CA ASP A 48 -13.43 -6.03 16.27
C ASP A 48 -12.67 -4.81 15.72
N VAL A 49 -11.73 -5.04 14.81
CA VAL A 49 -11.00 -3.96 14.12
C VAL A 49 -11.94 -3.15 13.24
N CYS A 50 -12.81 -3.82 12.47
CA CYS A 50 -13.84 -3.15 11.65
C CYS A 50 -14.71 -2.22 12.49
N SER A 51 -15.27 -2.73 13.60
CA SER A 51 -16.11 -1.94 14.51
C SER A 51 -15.37 -0.72 15.07
N CYS A 52 -14.11 -0.87 15.48
CA CYS A 52 -13.29 0.25 15.97
C CYS A 52 -13.02 1.31 14.89
N LEU A 53 -12.83 0.90 13.64
CA LEU A 53 -12.69 1.84 12.52
C LEU A 53 -14.00 2.57 12.23
N ASP A 54 -15.12 1.85 12.26
CA ASP A 54 -16.46 2.41 12.05
C ASP A 54 -16.82 3.44 13.13
N GLU A 55 -16.55 3.15 14.41
CA GLU A 55 -16.70 4.08 15.53
C GLU A 55 -15.86 5.36 15.38
N LYS A 56 -14.71 5.26 14.71
CA LYS A 56 -13.82 6.38 14.42
C LYS A 56 -14.13 7.09 13.08
N GLY A 57 -15.11 6.61 12.32
CA GLY A 57 -15.45 7.16 11.00
C GLY A 57 -14.37 6.95 9.94
N ILE A 58 -13.49 5.96 10.12
CA ILE A 58 -12.43 5.64 9.16
C ILE A 58 -12.99 4.67 8.12
N LYS A 59 -12.89 5.03 6.84
CA LYS A 59 -13.39 4.19 5.74
C LYS A 59 -12.36 3.14 5.38
N TYR A 60 -12.81 1.90 5.23
CA TYR A 60 -11.97 0.79 4.83
C TYR A 60 -12.64 -0.12 3.82
N SER A 61 -11.82 -0.91 3.11
CA SER A 61 -12.23 -1.98 2.21
C SER A 61 -11.59 -3.30 2.65
N LYS A 62 -12.32 -4.42 2.53
CA LYS A 62 -11.79 -5.76 2.79
C LYS A 62 -10.98 -6.28 1.60
N VAL A 63 -9.95 -7.06 1.87
CA VAL A 63 -9.15 -7.73 0.83
C VAL A 63 -9.68 -9.14 0.62
N GLU A 64 -10.21 -9.44 -0.57
CA GLU A 64 -10.88 -10.72 -0.86
C GLU A 64 -9.97 -11.94 -0.67
N TRP A 65 -8.71 -11.83 -1.10
CA TRP A 65 -7.74 -12.91 -1.00
C TRP A 65 -7.10 -13.02 0.38
N PHE A 66 -7.32 -12.07 1.29
CA PHE A 66 -6.78 -12.12 2.64
C PHE A 66 -7.75 -11.54 3.67
N LYS A 67 -8.50 -12.45 4.29
CA LYS A 67 -9.56 -12.17 5.26
C LYS A 67 -9.16 -11.25 6.43
N ASP A 68 -7.88 -11.22 6.79
CA ASP A 68 -7.38 -10.44 7.93
C ASP A 68 -6.85 -9.05 7.52
N ALA A 69 -6.87 -8.72 6.23
CA ALA A 69 -6.35 -7.46 5.70
C ALA A 69 -7.47 -6.48 5.33
N LEU A 70 -7.21 -5.21 5.64
CA LEU A 70 -8.07 -4.07 5.34
C LEU A 70 -7.23 -2.99 4.64
N ILE A 71 -7.84 -2.31 3.67
CA ILE A 71 -7.30 -1.12 3.00
C ILE A 71 -8.01 0.09 3.56
N LEU A 72 -7.28 1.13 3.95
CA LEU A 72 -7.84 2.38 4.44
C LEU A 72 -7.99 3.37 3.27
N ASN A 73 -9.17 3.96 3.11
CA ASN A 73 -9.53 4.71 1.91
C ASN A 73 -9.49 6.25 2.08
N ASN A 74 -9.32 6.75 3.30
CA ASN A 74 -9.45 8.18 3.61
C ASN A 74 -8.55 8.65 4.77
N VAL A 75 -7.32 8.17 4.80
CA VAL A 75 -6.37 8.39 5.91
C VAL A 75 -5.13 9.09 5.40
#